data_AF-A0AA45M5J9-F1
#
_entry.id   AF-A0AA45M5J9-F1
#
_cell.length_a   1.000
_cell.length_b   1.000
_cell.length_c   1.000
_cell.angle_alpha   90.00
_cell.angle_beta   90.00
_cell.angle_gamma   90.00
#
_symmetry.space_group_name_H-M   'P 1'
#
loop_
_entity.id
_entity.type
_entity.pdbx_description
1 polymer ?
#
loop_
_entity_poly.entity_id
_entity_poly.type
_entity_poly.pdbx_seq_one_letter_code
_entity_poly.pdbx_strand_id
1 'polypeptide(L)'
;MPLAPQTKLLRFLLDSTVERLGSNRRQELDIRAIAATNRNPLDAVRHDHLREDLYYRLNVFSITLPPLRERKDDLEALALHFAAKHCGHGRKPERIDGAVLDCLQAYVWPGNMRELENVMERALVLSGGAPPVSSTSCCSPGPTWCLSPPVCRWARLDRRSICSRRG
;
A
#
# COMPACT_ATOMS: atom_id res chain seq x y z
N MET A 1 9.70 2.84 18.78
CA MET A 1 10.41 1.76 19.50
C MET A 1 10.84 2.33 20.85
N PRO A 2 10.74 1.59 21.97
CA PRO A 2 11.28 2.06 23.25
C PRO A 2 12.79 2.34 23.16
N LEU A 3 13.36 3.14 24.06
CA LEU A 3 14.78 3.54 24.00
C LEU A 3 15.75 2.39 24.34
N ALA A 4 15.41 1.52 25.30
CA ALA A 4 16.32 0.46 25.75
C ALA A 4 16.74 -0.55 24.65
N PRO A 5 15.84 -1.01 23.76
CA PRO A 5 16.22 -1.81 22.58
C PRO A 5 17.14 -1.07 21.60
N GLN A 6 17.03 0.25 21.48
CA GLN A 6 17.85 1.04 20.54
C GLN A 6 19.33 0.99 20.91
N THR A 7 19.67 0.99 22.20
CA THR A 7 21.05 0.85 22.67
C THR A 7 21.66 -0.51 22.32
N LYS A 8 20.85 -1.58 22.41
CA LYS A 8 21.29 -2.93 21.99
C LYS A 8 21.50 -3.00 20.49
N LEU A 9 20.61 -2.40 19.71
CA LEU A 9 20.75 -2.33 18.26
C LEU A 9 21.99 -1.54 17.85
N LEU A 10 22.30 -0.43 18.54
CA LEU A 10 23.50 0.35 18.28
C LEU A 10 24.78 -0.48 18.51
N ARG A 11 24.84 -1.23 19.62
CA ARG A 11 25.94 -2.17 19.89
C ARG A 11 26.07 -3.22 18.79
N PHE A 12 24.96 -3.79 18.34
CA PHE A 12 24.95 -4.74 17.25
C PHE A 12 25.50 -4.15 15.94
N LEU A 13 25.11 -2.91 15.59
CA LEU A 13 25.60 -2.22 14.38
C LEU A 13 27.08 -1.81 14.46
N LEU A 14 27.67 -1.81 15.66
CA LEU A 14 29.08 -1.50 15.90
C LEU A 14 29.94 -2.77 15.87
N ASP A 15 29.53 -3.77 16.66
CA ASP A 15 30.35 -4.95 16.94
C ASP A 15 29.97 -6.16 16.07
N SER A 16 28.88 -6.09 15.30
CA SER A 16 28.30 -7.20 14.52
C SER A 16 28.10 -8.50 15.32
N THR A 17 27.98 -8.37 16.65
CA THR A 17 27.79 -9.47 17.58
C THR A 17 26.46 -9.34 18.30
N VAL A 18 25.82 -10.47 18.54
CA VAL A 18 24.59 -10.56 19.33
C VAL A 18 24.76 -11.50 20.52
N GLU A 19 24.05 -11.19 21.59
CA GLU A 19 23.93 -12.03 22.78
C GLU A 19 22.46 -12.41 22.97
N ARG A 20 22.19 -13.71 23.17
CA ARG A 20 20.84 -14.17 23.49
C ARG A 20 20.48 -13.75 24.91
N LEU A 21 19.24 -13.35 25.15
CA LEU A 21 18.77 -13.04 26.50
C LEU A 21 18.95 -14.28 27.40
N GLY A 22 19.72 -14.14 28.48
CA GLY A 22 20.03 -15.24 29.40
C GLY A 22 21.25 -16.10 29.01
N SER A 23 21.98 -15.77 27.94
CA SER A 23 23.24 -16.41 27.59
C SER A 23 24.35 -15.36 27.49
N ASN A 24 25.55 -15.71 27.97
CA ASN A 24 26.73 -14.86 27.84
C ASN A 24 27.58 -15.19 26.60
N ARG A 25 27.05 -16.04 25.69
CA ARG A 25 27.73 -16.41 24.46
C ARG A 25 27.45 -15.38 23.39
N ARG A 26 28.51 -14.70 22.95
CA ARG A 26 28.49 -13.81 21.78
C ARG A 26 28.53 -14.65 20.50
N GLN A 27 27.73 -14.26 19.53
CA GLN A 27 27.74 -14.82 18.18
C GLN A 27 27.97 -13.70 17.18
N GLU A 28 29.01 -13.85 16.36
CA GLU A 28 29.26 -12.98 15.20
C GLU A 28 28.26 -13.31 14.09
N LEU A 29 27.70 -12.28 13.48
CA LEU A 29 26.74 -12.39 12.39
C LEU A 29 27.09 -11.38 11.29
N ASP A 30 27.06 -11.85 10.04
CA ASP A 30 27.12 -10.99 8.86
C ASP A 30 25.69 -10.74 8.35
N ILE A 31 25.18 -9.53 8.59
CA ILE A 31 23.78 -9.16 8.29
C ILE A 31 23.73 -7.79 7.64
N ARG A 32 22.90 -7.67 6.60
CA ARG A 32 22.52 -6.39 6.02
C ARG A 32 21.30 -5.82 6.73
N ALA A 33 21.48 -4.71 7.46
CA ALA A 33 20.38 -4.01 8.11
C ALA A 33 19.59 -3.14 7.13
N ILE A 34 18.25 -3.26 7.15
CA ILE A 34 17.32 -2.38 6.42
C ILE A 34 16.30 -1.85 7.42
N ALA A 35 16.19 -0.52 7.51
CA ALA A 35 15.25 0.15 8.39
C ALA A 35 14.23 0.95 7.58
N ALA A 36 12.98 0.96 8.02
CA ALA A 36 11.91 1.75 7.43
C ALA A 36 11.13 2.48 8.53
N THR A 37 10.79 3.75 8.27
CA THR A 37 9.97 4.56 9.17
C THR A 37 8.89 5.29 8.37
N ASN A 38 7.67 5.33 8.92
CA ASN A 38 6.58 6.17 8.39
C ASN A 38 6.65 7.60 8.94
N ARG A 39 7.30 7.78 10.09
CA ARG A 39 7.46 9.10 10.72
C ARG A 39 8.75 9.74 10.21
N ASN A 40 8.76 11.08 10.13
CA ASN A 40 9.98 11.82 9.85
C ASN A 40 11.03 11.49 10.94
N PRO A 41 12.18 10.91 10.56
CA PRO A 41 13.17 10.47 11.53
C PRO A 41 13.79 11.65 12.29
N LEU A 42 13.94 12.82 11.66
CA LEU A 42 14.48 14.01 12.32
C LEU A 42 13.55 14.53 13.42
N ASP A 43 12.24 14.52 13.17
CA ASP A 43 11.27 14.88 14.21
C ASP A 43 11.25 13.84 15.33
N ALA A 44 11.43 12.55 15.01
CA ALA A 44 11.54 11.51 16.04
C ALA A 44 12.79 11.67 16.93
N VAL A 45 13.90 12.18 16.38
CA VAL A 45 15.10 12.53 17.17
C VAL A 45 14.81 13.72 18.09
N ARG A 46 14.16 14.77 17.57
CA ARG A 46 13.80 15.97 18.36
C ARG A 46 12.86 15.67 19.54
N HIS A 47 12.01 14.66 19.42
CA HIS A 47 11.06 14.26 20.47
C HIS A 47 11.59 13.11 21.36
N ASP A 48 12.90 12.84 21.36
CA ASP A 48 13.54 11.75 22.12
C ASP A 48 12.91 10.35 21.89
N HIS A 49 12.28 10.16 20.72
CA HIS A 49 11.74 8.87 20.32
C HIS A 49 12.78 8.00 19.60
N LEU A 50 13.81 8.63 19.03
CA LEU A 50 14.92 7.99 18.34
C LEU A 50 16.24 8.60 18.80
N ARG A 51 17.22 7.78 19.17
CA ARG A 51 18.55 8.29 19.52
C ARG A 51 19.27 8.79 18.26
N GLU A 52 19.92 9.94 18.39
CA GLU A 52 20.63 10.61 17.30
C GLU A 52 21.78 9.75 16.74
N ASP A 53 22.52 9.05 17.62
CA ASP A 53 23.61 8.15 17.24
C ASP A 53 23.16 6.98 16.36
N LEU A 54 21.98 6.41 16.64
CA LEU A 54 21.35 5.38 15.83
C LEU A 54 20.88 5.93 14.49
N TYR A 55 20.32 7.15 14.47
CA TYR A 55 19.86 7.79 13.25
C TYR A 55 21.01 7.98 12.25
N TYR A 56 22.15 8.54 12.65
CA TYR A 56 23.26 8.76 11.73
C TYR A 56 23.86 7.46 11.17
N ARG A 57 23.83 6.35 11.93
CA ARG A 57 24.30 5.04 11.43
C ARG A 57 23.34 4.39 10.44
N LEU A 58 22.04 4.58 10.63
CA LEU A 58 21.03 4.04 9.71
C LEU A 58 20.89 4.92 8.46
N ASN A 59 21.08 6.23 8.59
CA ASN A 59 20.88 7.21 7.52
C ASN A 59 22.11 7.39 6.62
N VAL A 60 22.84 6.30 6.33
CA VAL A 60 23.93 6.32 5.33
C VAL A 60 23.35 6.36 3.91
N PHE A 61 22.28 5.62 3.68
CA PHE A 61 21.56 5.60 2.40
C PHE A 61 20.05 5.64 2.65
N SER A 62 19.42 6.76 2.31
CA SER A 62 17.97 6.93 2.46
C SER A 62 17.26 6.81 1.11
N ILE A 63 16.19 6.03 1.09
CA ILE A 63 15.30 5.91 -0.06
C ILE A 63 13.95 6.50 0.36
N THR A 64 13.62 7.66 -0.21
CA THR A 64 12.30 8.26 0.01
C THR A 64 11.33 7.67 -1.00
N LEU A 65 10.33 6.93 -0.52
CA LEU A 65 9.28 6.38 -1.36
C LEU A 65 8.16 7.42 -1.52
N PRO A 66 7.94 7.96 -2.73
CA PRO A 66 6.85 8.89 -2.95
C PRO A 66 5.50 8.18 -2.79
N PRO A 67 4.47 8.88 -2.29
CA PRO A 67 3.12 8.34 -2.18
C PRO A 67 2.51 8.09 -3.56
N LEU A 68 1.49 7.24 -3.61
CA LEU A 68 0.86 6.81 -4.87
C LEU A 68 0.25 8.00 -5.65
N ARG A 69 -0.16 9.06 -4.95
CA ARG A 69 -0.68 10.31 -5.53
C ARG A 69 0.32 11.03 -6.45
N GLU A 70 1.62 10.87 -6.22
CA GLU A 70 2.71 11.46 -7.01
C GLU A 70 3.17 10.54 -8.14
N ARG A 71 2.73 9.27 -8.14
CA ARG A 71 3.06 8.22 -9.11
C ARG A 71 1.81 7.58 -9.68
N LYS A 72 0.97 8.38 -10.35
CA LYS A 72 -0.31 7.91 -10.92
C LYS A 72 -0.10 6.99 -12.13
N ASP A 73 1.01 7.12 -12.83
CA ASP A 73 1.32 6.30 -14.01
C ASP A 73 1.55 4.82 -13.65
N ASP A 74 1.99 4.53 -12.42
CA ASP A 74 2.19 3.16 -11.92
C ASP A 74 0.89 2.48 -11.46
N LEU A 75 -0.21 3.23 -11.41
CA LEU A 75 -1.46 2.76 -10.80
C LEU A 75 -2.06 1.59 -11.59
N GLU A 76 -2.02 1.63 -12.92
CA GLU A 76 -2.50 0.55 -13.77
C GLU A 76 -1.78 -0.77 -13.47
N ALA A 77 -0.45 -0.73 -13.49
CA ALA A 77 0.39 -1.89 -13.27
C ALA A 77 0.19 -2.46 -11.86
N LEU A 78 0.06 -1.59 -10.85
CA LEU A 78 -0.21 -1.99 -9.48
C LEU A 78 -1.60 -2.62 -9.32
N ALA A 79 -2.63 -2.04 -9.94
CA ALA A 79 -3.99 -2.57 -9.88
C ALA A 79 -4.08 -3.93 -10.57
N LEU A 80 -3.42 -4.12 -11.72
CA LEU A 80 -3.32 -5.42 -12.39
C LEU A 80 -2.57 -6.43 -11.52
N HIS A 81 -1.47 -6.02 -10.89
CA HIS A 81 -0.70 -6.89 -9.98
C HIS A 81 -1.55 -7.36 -8.79
N PHE A 82 -2.26 -6.45 -8.12
CA PHE A 82 -3.13 -6.82 -7.00
C PHE A 82 -4.32 -7.67 -7.44
N ALA A 83 -4.90 -7.37 -8.60
CA ALA A 83 -5.97 -8.20 -9.13
C ALA A 83 -5.46 -9.62 -9.44
N ALA A 84 -4.29 -9.76 -10.07
CA ALA A 84 -3.68 -11.06 -10.33
C ALA A 84 -3.25 -11.80 -9.06
N LYS A 85 -2.89 -11.08 -7.99
CA LYS A 85 -2.54 -11.65 -6.67
C LYS A 85 -3.75 -12.28 -5.98
N HIS A 86 -4.91 -11.64 -6.10
CA HIS A 86 -6.14 -12.05 -5.42
C HIS A 86 -7.05 -12.94 -6.28
N CYS A 87 -6.89 -12.90 -7.59
CA CYS A 87 -7.46 -13.91 -8.48
C CYS A 87 -6.74 -15.25 -8.27
N GLY A 88 -7.49 -16.30 -7.98
CA GLY A 88 -6.93 -17.67 -7.92
C GLY A 88 -6.21 -18.07 -9.21
N HIS A 89 -5.37 -19.11 -9.12
CA HIS A 89 -4.62 -19.68 -10.24
C HIS A 89 -5.54 -19.95 -11.45
N GLY A 90 -5.60 -19.03 -12.41
CA GLY A 90 -6.34 -19.21 -13.66
C GLY A 90 -7.20 -18.02 -14.15
N ARG A 91 -7.41 -16.96 -13.35
CA ARG A 91 -8.21 -15.79 -13.79
C ARG A 91 -7.47 -14.47 -13.63
N LYS A 92 -6.27 -14.36 -14.21
CA LYS A 92 -5.53 -13.10 -14.18
C LYS A 92 -6.18 -12.11 -15.17
N PRO A 93 -6.63 -10.93 -14.73
CA PRO A 93 -7.02 -9.90 -15.67
C PRO A 93 -5.79 -9.43 -16.44
N GLU A 94 -5.89 -9.43 -17.77
CA GLU A 94 -4.84 -8.89 -18.64
C GLU A 94 -4.98 -7.38 -18.84
N ARG A 95 -6.17 -6.81 -18.57
CA ARG A 95 -6.46 -5.39 -18.82
C ARG A 95 -7.51 -4.85 -17.86
N ILE A 96 -7.36 -3.58 -17.47
CA ILE A 96 -8.36 -2.80 -16.73
C ILE A 96 -9.10 -1.92 -17.74
N ASP A 97 -10.42 -1.76 -17.56
CA ASP A 97 -11.22 -0.87 -18.39
C ASP A 97 -10.79 0.61 -18.17
N GLY A 98 -10.72 1.39 -19.26
CA GLY A 98 -10.29 2.79 -19.20
C GLY A 98 -11.14 3.65 -18.26
N ALA A 99 -12.45 3.41 -18.19
CA ALA A 99 -13.34 4.15 -17.29
C ALA A 99 -13.02 3.88 -15.81
N VAL A 100 -12.59 2.65 -15.49
CA VAL A 100 -12.17 2.26 -14.15
C VAL A 100 -10.81 2.90 -13.82
N LEU A 101 -9.89 2.92 -14.79
CA LEU A 101 -8.59 3.56 -14.68
C LEU A 101 -8.71 5.06 -14.38
N ASP A 102 -9.55 5.78 -15.12
CA ASP A 102 -9.78 7.21 -14.93
C ASP A 102 -10.31 7.51 -13.53
N CYS A 103 -11.22 6.67 -13.03
CA CYS A 103 -11.74 6.79 -11.67
C CYS A 103 -10.65 6.52 -10.62
N LEU A 104 -9.77 5.54 -10.84
CA LEU A 104 -8.66 5.23 -9.95
C LEU A 104 -7.63 6.38 -9.91
N GLN A 105 -7.35 7.02 -11.05
CA GLN A 105 -6.43 8.16 -11.14
C GLN A 105 -6.99 9.46 -10.54
N ALA A 106 -8.32 9.63 -10.56
CA ALA A 106 -9.00 10.78 -9.97
C ALA A 106 -8.96 10.78 -8.43
N TYR A 107 -8.70 9.63 -7.81
CA TYR A 107 -8.68 9.49 -6.36
C TYR A 107 -7.31 9.80 -5.73
N VAL A 108 -7.31 10.31 -4.50
CA VAL A 108 -6.11 10.82 -3.81
C VAL A 108 -5.33 9.71 -3.09
N TRP A 109 -5.96 8.56 -2.80
CA TRP A 109 -5.36 7.39 -2.12
C TRP A 109 -4.68 7.72 -0.79
N PRO A 110 -5.42 8.17 0.24
CA PRO A 110 -4.83 8.44 1.56
C PRO A 110 -4.15 7.21 2.19
N GLY A 111 -4.61 5.99 1.90
CA GLY A 111 -3.96 4.75 2.35
C GLY A 111 -2.93 4.17 1.38
N ASN A 112 -2.56 4.89 0.32
CA ASN A 112 -1.63 4.46 -0.73
C ASN A 112 -1.94 3.04 -1.24
N MET A 113 -0.90 2.21 -1.42
CA MET A 113 -1.00 0.83 -1.92
C MET A 113 -1.89 -0.08 -1.07
N ARG A 114 -1.97 0.14 0.25
CA ARG A 114 -2.83 -0.70 1.12
C ARG A 114 -4.31 -0.48 0.83
N GLU A 115 -4.71 0.76 0.61
CA GLU A 115 -6.09 1.07 0.24
C GLU A 115 -6.43 0.56 -1.15
N LEU A 116 -5.49 0.70 -2.11
CA LEU A 116 -5.64 0.16 -3.46
C LEU A 116 -5.85 -1.37 -3.42
N GLU A 117 -5.01 -2.10 -2.70
CA GLU A 117 -5.14 -3.55 -2.53
C GLU A 117 -6.51 -3.94 -1.97
N ASN A 118 -6.95 -3.28 -0.89
CA ASN A 118 -8.25 -3.55 -0.26
C ASN A 118 -9.45 -3.21 -1.17
N VAL A 119 -9.33 -2.19 -2.03
CA VAL A 119 -10.37 -1.85 -3.01
C VAL A 119 -10.43 -2.92 -4.10
N MET A 120 -9.29 -3.35 -4.63
CA MET A 120 -9.21 -4.39 -5.66
C MET A 120 -9.71 -5.75 -5.16
N GLU A 121 -9.32 -6.16 -3.95
CA GLU A 121 -9.82 -7.38 -3.31
C GLU A 121 -11.35 -7.35 -3.17
N ARG A 122 -11.91 -6.25 -2.65
CA ARG A 122 -13.37 -6.10 -2.53
C ARG A 122 -14.07 -6.12 -3.88
N ALA A 123 -13.52 -5.46 -4.90
CA ALA A 123 -14.09 -5.46 -6.24
C ALA A 123 -14.11 -6.86 -6.87
N LEU A 124 -13.10 -7.69 -6.60
CA LEU A 124 -13.05 -9.09 -7.03
C LEU A 124 -14.11 -9.96 -6.33
N VAL A 125 -14.28 -9.80 -5.02
CA VAL A 125 -15.30 -10.51 -4.25
C VAL A 125 -16.71 -10.15 -4.75
N LEU A 126 -16.97 -8.87 -4.98
CA LEU A 126 -18.26 -8.39 -5.48
C LEU A 126 -18.57 -8.88 -6.91
N SER A 127 -17.53 -9.13 -7.69
CA SER A 127 -17.64 -9.63 -9.07
C SER A 127 -17.66 -11.17 -9.15
N GLY A 128 -17.79 -11.87 -8.03
CA GLY A 128 -17.87 -13.34 -7.98
C GLY A 128 -16.58 -14.05 -8.43
N GLY A 129 -15.42 -13.43 -8.23
CA GLY A 129 -14.13 -13.95 -8.68
C GLY A 129 -13.92 -13.86 -10.19
N ALA A 130 -14.74 -13.08 -10.90
CA ALA A 130 -14.36 -12.51 -12.18
C ALA A 130 -13.65 -11.18 -11.91
N PRO A 131 -12.56 -10.86 -12.63
CA PRO A 131 -11.97 -9.55 -12.50
C PRO A 131 -12.99 -8.46 -12.85
N PRO A 132 -13.04 -7.33 -12.12
CA PRO A 132 -13.89 -6.18 -12.43
C PRO A 132 -13.33 -5.47 -13.67
N VAL A 133 -13.44 -6.11 -14.82
CA VAL A 133 -12.89 -5.68 -16.12
C VAL A 133 -13.95 -5.55 -17.20
N SER A 134 -15.23 -5.61 -16.81
CA SER A 134 -16.34 -5.32 -17.71
C SER A 134 -17.42 -4.51 -16.98
N SER A 135 -17.89 -3.45 -17.63
CA SER A 135 -18.92 -2.52 -17.15
C SER A 135 -20.33 -3.13 -17.03
N THR A 136 -20.51 -4.45 -17.18
CA THR A 136 -21.80 -5.01 -17.61
C THR A 136 -22.60 -5.73 -16.52
N SER A 137 -22.10 -5.93 -15.29
CA SER A 137 -22.88 -6.67 -14.26
C SER A 137 -22.84 -6.06 -12.87
N CYS A 138 -23.43 -4.87 -12.70
CA CYS A 138 -23.89 -4.38 -11.39
C CYS A 138 -25.27 -3.73 -11.52
N CYS A 139 -26.27 -4.54 -11.86
CA CYS A 139 -27.68 -4.17 -11.77
C CYS A 139 -28.47 -5.31 -11.12
N SER A 140 -28.59 -5.27 -9.79
CA SER A 140 -29.72 -5.86 -9.04
C SER A 140 -29.93 -5.08 -7.74
N PRO A 141 -31.18 -4.89 -7.25
CA PRO A 141 -31.50 -3.91 -6.22
C PRO A 141 -31.56 -4.51 -4.79
N GLY A 142 -30.71 -3.99 -3.90
CA GLY A 142 -30.85 -4.04 -2.42
C GLY A 142 -29.88 -4.97 -1.67
N PRO A 143 -29.62 -4.78 -0.35
CA PRO A 143 -30.09 -3.75 0.59
C PRO A 143 -28.97 -2.84 1.19
N THR A 144 -29.26 -1.54 1.34
CA THR A 144 -28.84 -0.54 2.37
C THR A 144 -27.43 -0.43 3.02
N TRP A 145 -26.42 -1.26 2.76
CA TRP A 145 -25.05 -1.06 3.33
C TRP A 145 -24.14 -0.11 2.50
N CYS A 146 -24.73 0.65 1.56
CA CYS A 146 -24.07 1.57 0.63
C CYS A 146 -23.53 2.90 1.23
N LEU A 147 -23.22 2.98 2.53
CA LEU A 147 -22.86 4.25 3.19
C LEU A 147 -21.45 4.28 3.81
N SER A 148 -20.47 3.69 3.12
CA SER A 148 -19.05 4.02 3.33
C SER A 148 -18.44 4.51 2.00
N PRO A 149 -18.02 5.79 1.91
CA PRO A 149 -17.44 6.37 0.71
C PRO A 149 -16.03 5.79 0.55
N PRO A 150 -15.75 4.97 -0.49
CA PRO A 150 -15.66 5.53 -1.83
C PRO A 150 -16.35 4.73 -2.95
N VAL A 151 -16.80 3.49 -2.72
CA VAL A 151 -17.32 2.60 -3.79
C VAL A 151 -18.61 3.16 -4.42
N CYS A 152 -19.44 3.89 -3.66
CA CYS A 152 -20.75 4.35 -4.14
C CYS A 152 -20.72 5.59 -5.06
N ARG A 153 -19.62 6.33 -5.15
CA ARG A 153 -19.51 7.44 -6.11
C ARG A 153 -19.14 6.96 -7.53
N TRP A 154 -18.72 5.71 -7.66
CA TRP A 154 -18.29 5.11 -8.93
C TRP A 154 -19.47 4.57 -9.73
N ALA A 155 -20.57 4.21 -9.06
CA ALA A 155 -21.81 3.81 -9.70
C ALA A 155 -22.70 4.98 -10.19
N ARG A 156 -22.27 6.24 -10.00
CA ARG A 156 -23.12 7.44 -10.26
C ARG A 156 -22.49 8.51 -11.17
N LEU A 157 -21.32 8.24 -11.75
CA LEU A 157 -20.72 8.97 -12.87
C LEU A 157 -20.78 7.99 -14.06
N ASP A 158 -21.82 7.89 -14.87
CA ASP A 158 -22.29 8.89 -15.81
C ASP A 158 -23.66 8.40 -16.34
N ARG A 159 -24.76 9.09 -16.00
CA ARG A 159 -26.07 8.89 -16.63
C ARG A 159 -26.49 10.07 -17.49
N ARG A 160 -25.59 11.03 -17.78
CA ARG A 160 -25.99 12.26 -18.47
C ARG A 160 -25.21 12.61 -19.72
N SER A 161 -24.21 11.83 -20.14
CA SER A 161 -23.42 12.23 -21.32
C SER A 161 -23.54 11.32 -22.56
N ILE A 162 -24.22 10.17 -22.50
CA ILE A 162 -24.22 9.19 -23.62
C ILE A 162 -25.55 9.08 -24.38
N CYS A 163 -26.59 9.82 -23.98
CA CYS A 163 -27.85 9.92 -24.75
C CYS A 163 -28.05 11.29 -25.39
N SER A 164 -27.16 11.67 -26.32
CA SER A 164 -27.50 12.67 -27.35
C SER A 164 -26.83 12.34 -28.69
N ARG A 165 -27.29 11.28 -29.33
CA ARG A 165 -27.33 11.21 -30.80
C ARG A 165 -28.70 10.66 -31.23
N ARG A 166 -29.63 11.61 -31.45
CA ARG A 166 -30.64 11.49 -32.50
C ARG A 166 -30.04 12.13 -33.75
N GLY A 167 -30.32 11.52 -34.90
CA GLY A 167 -29.92 11.96 -36.24
C GLY A 167 -29.84 10.75 -37.13
#